data_AF-A0A444VQJ2-F1
#
_entry.id   AF-A0A444VQJ2-F1
#
_cell.length_a   1.000
_cell.length_b   1.000
_cell.length_c   1.000
_cell.angle_alpha   90.00
_cell.angle_beta   90.00
_cell.angle_gamma   90.00
#
_symmetry.space_group_name_H-M   'P 1'
#
loop_
_entity.id
_entity.type
_entity.pdbx_description
1 polymer ?
#
loop_
_entity_poly.entity_id
_entity_poly.type
_entity_poly.pdbx_seq_one_letter_code
_entity_poly.pdbx_strand_id
1 'polypeptide(L)'
;MQITFKYLKYSILTSLFLVIGCSSVKKTLNTQLQKDPLKNSFHGLVVVDAHSQKTLYDQNGDRYFLPASNTKVVTFYTGVKMLPKNIPTLKYAVSNDTLFIEGTGDPSWLHPHLKDSTAIQWLKKQGTIALYLNNIEEDRYGPGWAWEDYDTYFSPERGSLPLYANVVTLSAVDSLQVSPSYFAESVSLQKKPKSRVEFSNQFFIDPKEQDTLEVPYITDKNITKALLETVLEKEIVLVDHFPDTPKQTLYGMETDSIYKQMLYKSDNFLAEQLLIAASSTISDTLGTKRAMDYMLEHDYSDLSQKPRWVDGSGLSRYNLFTPRSFVEILQKLHNEMPEERLFGIFPMWGPSSTVKEWEDPTTEPFLFAKSGSFGNNYNLSGYVKTKSGKLLIFSFMNNHFRIPSSEVRKTMYETLKELYLTY
;
A
#
# COMPACT_ATOMS: atom_id res chain seq x y z
N MET A 1 -50.60 39.01 -33.62
CA MET A 1 -50.64 37.71 -32.92
C MET A 1 -49.28 37.05 -33.10
N GLN A 2 -48.24 37.51 -32.38
CA GLN A 2 -47.75 36.91 -31.12
C GLN A 2 -47.61 35.39 -31.24
N ILE A 3 -46.38 34.91 -31.40
CA ILE A 3 -45.78 33.69 -30.82
C ILE A 3 -44.31 33.63 -31.33
N THR A 4 -43.45 32.94 -30.57
CA THR A 4 -42.04 32.60 -30.86
C THR A 4 -40.97 33.68 -30.69
N PHE A 5 -40.68 34.11 -29.45
CA PHE A 5 -39.34 34.56 -29.04
C PHE A 5 -39.05 34.35 -27.54
N LYS A 6 -39.60 33.29 -26.92
CA LYS A 6 -39.44 33.05 -25.46
C LYS A 6 -38.55 31.87 -25.09
N TYR A 7 -38.11 31.03 -26.03
CA TYR A 7 -37.30 29.83 -25.74
C TYR A 7 -35.79 29.98 -25.97
N LEU A 8 -35.31 31.07 -26.60
CA LEU A 8 -33.88 31.25 -26.87
C LEU A 8 -33.09 31.89 -25.71
N LYS A 9 -33.77 32.46 -24.70
CA LYS A 9 -33.10 33.09 -23.54
C LYS A 9 -32.75 32.12 -22.41
N TYR A 10 -33.33 30.92 -22.38
CA TYR A 10 -33.07 29.93 -21.31
C TYR A 10 -31.94 28.93 -21.63
N SER A 11 -31.57 28.73 -22.90
CA SER A 11 -30.40 27.90 -23.27
C SER A 11 -29.07 28.65 -23.20
N ILE A 12 -29.06 29.99 -23.32
CA ILE A 12 -27.83 30.79 -23.20
C ILE A 12 -27.44 30.97 -21.72
N LEU A 13 -28.41 31.02 -20.79
CA LEU A 13 -28.14 31.18 -19.36
C LEU A 13 -27.52 29.91 -18.74
N THR A 14 -28.03 28.72 -19.08
CA THR A 14 -27.47 27.43 -18.62
C THR A 14 -26.06 27.17 -19.18
N SER A 15 -25.80 27.61 -20.41
CA SER A 15 -24.46 27.56 -21.01
C SER A 15 -23.47 28.53 -20.32
N LEU A 16 -23.92 29.70 -19.85
CA LEU A 16 -23.06 30.69 -19.19
C LEU A 16 -22.62 30.25 -17.78
N PHE A 17 -23.50 29.60 -17.01
CA PHE A 17 -23.16 29.11 -15.67
C PHE A 17 -22.14 27.96 -15.67
N LEU A 18 -22.13 27.12 -16.71
CA LEU A 18 -21.16 26.02 -16.85
C LEU A 18 -19.74 26.49 -17.20
N VAL A 19 -19.60 27.62 -17.91
CA VAL A 19 -18.28 28.16 -18.32
C VAL A 19 -17.63 28.96 -17.18
N ILE A 20 -18.41 29.65 -16.36
CA ILE A 20 -17.89 30.45 -15.23
C ILE A 20 -17.27 29.56 -14.14
N GLY A 21 -17.90 28.41 -13.83
CA GLY A 21 -17.42 27.49 -12.78
C GLY A 21 -16.08 26.79 -13.08
N CYS A 22 -15.77 26.45 -14.33
CA CYS A 22 -14.46 25.87 -14.67
C CYS A 22 -13.33 26.91 -14.62
N SER A 23 -13.62 28.16 -14.99
CA SER A 23 -12.63 29.25 -14.97
C SER A 23 -12.23 29.66 -13.55
N SER A 24 -13.16 29.58 -12.58
CA SER A 24 -12.88 29.91 -11.17
C SER A 24 -12.00 28.85 -10.51
N VAL A 25 -12.29 27.56 -10.69
CA VAL A 25 -11.48 26.46 -10.12
C VAL A 25 -10.03 26.54 -10.60
N LYS A 26 -9.80 26.74 -11.89
CA LYS A 26 -8.44 26.85 -12.44
C LYS A 26 -7.67 28.04 -11.86
N LYS A 27 -8.33 29.19 -11.72
CA LYS A 27 -7.72 30.39 -11.13
C LYS A 27 -7.36 30.16 -9.66
N THR A 28 -8.29 29.61 -8.89
CA THR A 28 -8.10 29.22 -7.48
C THR A 28 -6.89 28.30 -7.32
N LEU A 29 -6.84 27.19 -8.07
CA LEU A 29 -5.77 26.21 -7.97
C LEU A 29 -4.41 26.80 -8.34
N ASN A 30 -4.34 27.63 -9.39
CA ASN A 30 -3.12 28.36 -9.74
C ASN A 30 -2.63 29.24 -8.58
N THR A 31 -3.53 29.94 -7.89
CA THR A 31 -3.16 30.77 -6.74
C THR A 31 -2.65 29.92 -5.58
N GLN A 32 -3.28 28.78 -5.29
CA GLN A 32 -2.84 27.87 -4.23
C GLN A 32 -1.45 27.28 -4.50
N LEU A 33 -1.17 26.90 -5.75
CA LEU A 33 0.14 26.35 -6.16
C LEU A 33 1.28 27.38 -6.16
N GLN A 34 0.95 28.67 -6.18
CA GLN A 34 1.93 29.76 -6.06
C GLN A 34 2.23 30.17 -4.60
N LYS A 35 1.56 29.58 -3.60
CA LYS A 35 1.83 29.87 -2.19
C LYS A 35 3.27 29.50 -1.82
N ASP A 36 3.85 30.25 -0.86
CA ASP A 36 5.24 30.10 -0.43
C ASP A 36 5.67 28.66 -0.09
N PRO A 37 4.84 27.80 0.55
CA PRO A 37 5.22 26.42 0.83
C PRO A 37 5.54 25.56 -0.41
N LEU A 38 4.99 25.91 -1.58
CA LEU A 38 5.16 25.17 -2.84
C LEU A 38 6.07 25.89 -3.83
N LYS A 39 6.46 27.13 -3.55
CA LYS A 39 7.18 28.01 -4.48
C LYS A 39 8.50 27.43 -4.99
N ASN A 40 9.23 26.71 -4.13
CA ASN A 40 10.52 26.09 -4.45
C ASN A 40 10.44 24.56 -4.60
N SER A 41 9.23 23.99 -4.67
CA SER A 41 9.02 22.56 -4.91
C SER A 41 8.79 22.30 -6.40
N PHE A 42 9.16 21.10 -6.84
CA PHE A 42 8.61 20.56 -8.08
C PHE A 42 7.25 19.97 -7.77
N HIS A 43 6.17 20.55 -8.30
CA HIS A 43 4.81 20.11 -7.98
C HIS A 43 4.00 19.82 -9.24
N GLY A 44 3.12 18.83 -9.14
CA GLY A 44 2.16 18.46 -10.17
C GLY A 44 0.80 18.20 -9.55
N LEU A 45 -0.25 18.66 -10.23
CA LEU A 45 -1.64 18.48 -9.83
C LEU A 45 -2.47 18.14 -11.06
N VAL A 46 -3.11 16.98 -11.04
CA VAL A 46 -4.16 16.62 -11.99
C VAL A 46 -5.45 16.41 -11.22
N VAL A 47 -6.55 16.98 -11.72
CA VAL A 47 -7.90 16.82 -11.18
C VAL A 47 -8.85 16.50 -12.32
N VAL A 48 -9.59 15.41 -12.20
CA VAL A 48 -10.62 14.98 -13.17
C VAL A 48 -11.94 14.74 -12.46
N ASP A 49 -13.05 14.95 -13.16
CA ASP A 49 -14.38 14.51 -12.73
C ASP A 49 -14.54 13.02 -13.01
N ALA A 50 -14.84 12.20 -11.99
CA ALA A 50 -14.80 10.74 -12.09
C ALA A 50 -15.85 10.15 -13.05
N HIS A 51 -16.98 10.82 -13.23
CA HIS A 51 -18.08 10.32 -14.07
C HIS A 51 -17.93 10.75 -15.52
N SER A 52 -17.67 12.04 -15.75
CA SER A 52 -17.51 12.59 -17.10
C SER A 52 -16.11 12.41 -17.67
N GLN A 53 -15.14 12.03 -16.84
CA GLN A 53 -13.71 11.93 -17.14
C GLN A 53 -13.10 13.23 -17.68
N LYS A 54 -13.79 14.37 -17.46
CA LYS A 54 -13.31 15.68 -17.89
C LYS A 54 -12.16 16.12 -16.99
N THR A 55 -11.01 16.44 -17.59
CA THR A 55 -9.92 17.12 -16.89
C THR A 55 -10.33 18.54 -16.50
N LEU A 56 -10.37 18.79 -15.18
CA LEU A 56 -10.70 20.07 -14.58
C LEU A 56 -9.45 20.93 -14.36
N TYR A 57 -8.35 20.27 -14.03
CA TYR A 57 -7.07 20.91 -13.80
C TYR A 57 -5.92 19.99 -14.17
N ASP A 58 -4.86 20.58 -14.73
CA ASP A 58 -3.65 19.87 -15.11
C ASP A 58 -2.46 20.82 -15.05
N GLN A 59 -1.56 20.55 -14.11
CA GLN A 59 -0.24 21.16 -14.03
C GLN A 59 0.78 20.03 -13.85
N ASN A 60 1.75 19.98 -14.77
CA ASN A 60 2.80 18.97 -14.77
C ASN A 60 2.28 17.52 -14.73
N GLY A 61 1.07 17.26 -15.27
CA GLY A 61 0.45 15.93 -15.23
C GLY A 61 1.26 14.83 -15.91
N ASP A 62 2.07 15.18 -16.90
CA ASP A 62 2.93 14.27 -17.66
C ASP A 62 4.39 14.26 -17.19
N ARG A 63 4.69 14.91 -16.05
CA ARG A 63 6.06 14.91 -15.50
C ARG A 63 6.21 13.81 -14.47
N TYR A 64 7.38 13.20 -14.42
CA TYR A 64 7.70 12.14 -13.46
C TYR A 64 8.11 12.72 -12.10
N PHE A 65 7.62 12.06 -11.05
CA PHE A 65 7.88 12.33 -9.65
C PHE A 65 8.28 11.05 -8.93
N LEU A 66 8.99 11.20 -7.81
CA LEU A 66 9.13 10.14 -6.82
C LEU A 66 7.79 9.98 -6.11
N PRO A 67 7.10 8.83 -6.23
CA PRO A 67 5.75 8.65 -5.68
C PRO A 67 5.72 8.44 -4.16
N ALA A 68 6.81 7.95 -3.57
CA ALA A 68 6.79 7.38 -2.22
C ALA A 68 5.62 6.37 -2.08
N SER A 69 5.00 6.27 -0.91
CA SER A 69 3.87 5.35 -0.68
C SER A 69 2.59 5.60 -1.49
N ASN A 70 2.54 6.58 -2.41
CA ASN A 70 1.49 6.55 -3.45
C ASN A 70 1.61 5.32 -4.35
N THR A 71 2.80 4.71 -4.50
CA THR A 71 2.97 3.41 -5.20
C THR A 71 2.01 2.34 -4.67
N LYS A 72 1.61 2.40 -3.39
CA LYS A 72 0.63 1.45 -2.83
C LYS A 72 -0.77 1.52 -3.46
N VAL A 73 -1.12 2.61 -4.15
CA VAL A 73 -2.35 2.68 -4.97
C VAL A 73 -2.24 1.72 -6.17
N VAL A 74 -1.05 1.65 -6.78
CA VAL A 74 -0.73 0.74 -7.89
C VAL A 74 -0.76 -0.70 -7.39
N THR A 75 -0.07 -0.98 -6.30
CA THR A 75 -0.08 -2.30 -5.64
C THR A 75 -1.48 -2.73 -5.24
N PHE A 76 -2.31 -1.81 -4.72
CA PHE A 76 -3.69 -2.10 -4.39
C PHE A 76 -4.50 -2.51 -5.62
N TYR A 77 -4.44 -1.74 -6.72
CA TYR A 77 -5.14 -2.12 -7.95
C TYR A 77 -4.61 -3.44 -8.52
N THR A 78 -3.30 -3.68 -8.46
CA THR A 78 -2.70 -4.98 -8.83
C THR A 78 -3.30 -6.13 -8.03
N GLY A 79 -3.42 -5.95 -6.70
CA GLY A 79 -4.11 -6.91 -5.85
C GLY A 79 -5.56 -7.14 -6.28
N VAL A 80 -6.33 -6.08 -6.55
CA VAL A 80 -7.73 -6.17 -7.01
C VAL A 80 -7.85 -6.94 -8.34
N LYS A 81 -6.89 -6.81 -9.25
CA LYS A 81 -6.88 -7.51 -10.54
C LYS A 81 -6.46 -8.97 -10.45
N MET A 82 -5.46 -9.26 -9.63
CA MET A 82 -4.77 -10.56 -9.66
C MET A 82 -5.16 -11.49 -8.52
N LEU A 83 -5.57 -10.98 -7.36
CA LEU A 83 -5.87 -11.77 -6.19
C LEU A 83 -7.39 -12.02 -6.06
N PRO A 84 -7.81 -13.26 -5.75
CA PRO A 84 -9.21 -13.56 -5.47
C PRO A 84 -9.68 -12.92 -4.16
N LYS A 85 -10.98 -13.06 -3.87
CA LYS A 85 -11.61 -12.50 -2.66
C LYS A 85 -10.87 -12.87 -1.36
N ASN A 86 -10.43 -14.12 -1.27
CA ASN A 86 -9.62 -14.63 -0.17
C ASN A 86 -8.20 -14.87 -0.66
N ILE A 87 -7.19 -14.48 0.12
CA ILE A 87 -5.80 -14.60 -0.32
C ILE A 87 -5.41 -16.09 -0.47
N PRO A 88 -4.76 -16.50 -1.57
CA PRO A 88 -4.11 -17.82 -1.63
C PRO A 88 -3.05 -17.87 -0.53
N THR A 89 -3.28 -18.65 0.52
CA THR A 89 -2.46 -18.58 1.75
C THR A 89 -1.29 -19.57 1.74
N LEU A 90 -1.48 -20.73 1.11
CA LEU A 90 -0.43 -21.69 0.78
C LEU A 90 -0.88 -22.57 -0.41
N LYS A 91 0.09 -23.19 -1.07
CA LYS A 91 -0.15 -24.33 -1.98
C LYS A 91 0.27 -25.62 -1.30
N TYR A 92 -0.44 -26.72 -1.57
CA TYR A 92 -0.15 -28.01 -0.95
C TYR A 92 -0.44 -29.22 -1.85
N ALA A 93 0.19 -30.35 -1.54
CA ALA A 93 -0.11 -31.65 -2.12
C ALA A 93 0.16 -32.76 -1.10
N VAL A 94 -0.52 -33.90 -1.22
CA VAL A 94 -0.28 -35.07 -0.36
C VAL A 94 0.39 -36.16 -1.20
N SER A 95 1.48 -36.71 -0.68
CA SER A 95 2.20 -37.85 -1.28
C SER A 95 2.73 -38.75 -0.17
N ASN A 96 2.46 -40.05 -0.26
CA ASN A 96 2.89 -41.07 0.72
C ASN A 96 2.63 -40.64 2.18
N ASP A 97 1.37 -40.27 2.48
CA ASP A 97 0.91 -39.79 3.80
C ASP A 97 1.64 -38.54 4.35
N THR A 98 2.40 -37.84 3.50
CA THR A 98 3.09 -36.59 3.84
C THR A 98 2.44 -35.42 3.11
N LEU A 99 2.14 -34.36 3.85
CA LEU A 99 1.65 -33.10 3.32
C LEU A 99 2.83 -32.21 2.95
N PHE A 100 3.00 -31.95 1.65
CA PHE A 100 3.94 -30.97 1.14
C PHE A 100 3.25 -29.61 1.07
N ILE A 101 3.89 -28.57 1.60
CA ILE A 101 3.39 -27.19 1.56
C ILE A 101 4.46 -26.24 1.02
N GLU A 102 4.02 -25.21 0.32
CA GLU A 102 4.82 -24.07 -0.06
C GLU A 102 4.03 -22.77 0.18
N GLY A 103 4.73 -21.72 0.61
CA GLY A 103 4.12 -20.42 0.82
C GLY A 103 3.82 -19.73 -0.51
N THR A 104 2.87 -18.80 -0.50
CA THR A 104 2.46 -18.02 -1.68
C THR A 104 2.94 -16.57 -1.62
N GLY A 105 3.59 -16.15 -0.54
CA GLY A 105 3.86 -14.74 -0.22
C GLY A 105 2.76 -14.09 0.62
N ASP A 106 1.77 -14.84 1.12
CA ASP A 106 0.73 -14.31 2.00
C ASP A 106 1.32 -13.68 3.29
N PRO A 107 1.15 -12.37 3.52
CA PRO A 107 1.72 -11.70 4.68
C PRO A 107 0.92 -11.87 5.98
N SER A 108 -0.22 -12.56 5.95
CA SER A 108 -1.18 -12.56 7.07
C SER A 108 -0.82 -13.49 8.24
N TRP A 109 0.11 -14.43 8.04
CA TRP A 109 0.40 -15.47 9.02
C TRP A 109 1.03 -14.89 10.29
N LEU A 110 0.31 -15.02 11.40
CA LEU A 110 0.76 -14.58 12.73
C LEU A 110 1.14 -13.08 12.76
N HIS A 111 0.64 -12.31 11.79
CA HIS A 111 0.96 -10.90 11.65
C HIS A 111 0.46 -10.14 12.88
N PRO A 112 1.25 -9.21 13.46
CA PRO A 112 0.86 -8.51 14.70
C PRO A 112 -0.50 -7.80 14.60
N HIS A 113 -0.82 -7.32 13.41
CA HIS A 113 -2.04 -6.56 13.11
C HIS A 113 -3.10 -7.31 12.28
N LEU A 114 -2.76 -8.44 11.66
CA LEU A 114 -3.73 -9.23 10.87
C LEU A 114 -4.00 -10.53 11.62
N LYS A 115 -5.26 -10.73 12.01
CA LYS A 115 -5.67 -11.85 12.87
C LYS A 115 -6.04 -13.11 12.07
N ASP A 116 -5.33 -13.39 10.97
CA ASP A 116 -5.57 -14.62 10.23
C ASP A 116 -4.90 -15.80 10.96
N SER A 117 -5.69 -16.85 11.18
CA SER A 117 -5.22 -18.11 11.77
C SER A 117 -5.60 -19.32 10.92
N THR A 118 -6.13 -19.09 9.70
CA THR A 118 -6.68 -20.14 8.83
C THR A 118 -5.65 -21.22 8.54
N ALA A 119 -4.48 -20.83 8.03
CA ALA A 119 -3.42 -21.78 7.70
C ALA A 119 -2.87 -22.50 8.94
N ILE A 120 -2.62 -21.78 10.04
CA ILE A 120 -2.14 -22.37 11.29
C ILE A 120 -3.12 -23.41 11.84
N GLN A 121 -4.41 -23.07 11.91
CA GLN A 121 -5.44 -24.00 12.37
C GLN A 121 -5.60 -25.22 11.45
N TRP A 122 -5.44 -25.01 10.14
CA TRP A 122 -5.50 -26.10 9.18
C TRP A 122 -4.30 -27.04 9.30
N LEU A 123 -3.07 -26.51 9.40
CA LEU A 123 -1.83 -27.28 9.58
C LEU A 123 -1.80 -28.06 10.90
N LYS A 124 -2.37 -27.51 11.98
CA LYS A 124 -2.54 -28.25 13.25
C LYS A 124 -3.35 -29.54 13.11
N LYS A 125 -4.19 -29.67 12.08
CA LYS A 125 -5.00 -30.89 11.83
C LYS A 125 -4.32 -31.90 10.91
N GLN A 126 -3.17 -31.56 10.32
CA GLN A 126 -2.48 -32.41 9.33
C GLN A 126 -1.53 -33.41 10.01
N GLY A 127 -1.14 -34.46 9.29
CA GLY A 127 -0.13 -35.43 9.73
C GLY A 127 1.28 -34.87 9.59
N THR A 128 2.17 -35.64 8.95
CA THR A 128 3.54 -35.23 8.63
C THR A 128 3.55 -34.07 7.64
N ILE A 129 4.34 -33.03 7.93
CA ILE A 129 4.44 -31.83 7.10
C ILE A 129 5.86 -31.73 6.52
N ALA A 130 5.95 -31.63 5.20
CA ALA A 130 7.15 -31.29 4.45
C ALA A 130 7.03 -29.84 3.93
N LEU A 131 7.98 -28.98 4.29
CA LEU A 131 8.02 -27.57 3.96
C LEU A 131 9.02 -27.28 2.84
N TYR A 132 8.52 -26.75 1.73
CA TYR A 132 9.30 -26.29 0.60
C TYR A 132 9.33 -24.75 0.58
N LEU A 133 10.54 -24.18 0.55
CA LEU A 133 10.76 -22.71 0.58
C LEU A 133 11.54 -22.17 -0.64
N ASN A 134 11.92 -23.02 -1.60
CA ASN A 134 12.70 -22.62 -2.78
C ASN A 134 11.83 -22.15 -3.96
N ASN A 135 10.61 -21.67 -3.69
CA ASN A 135 9.65 -21.26 -4.72
C ASN A 135 9.63 -19.75 -4.99
N ILE A 136 10.68 -19.01 -4.62
CA ILE A 136 10.76 -17.55 -4.81
C ILE A 136 12.06 -17.13 -5.48
N GLU A 137 11.95 -16.16 -6.39
CA GLU A 137 13.06 -15.49 -7.07
C GLU A 137 12.99 -14.00 -6.71
N GLU A 138 13.56 -13.65 -5.56
CA GLU A 138 13.51 -12.29 -5.02
C GLU A 138 14.72 -12.04 -4.13
N ASP A 139 15.27 -10.82 -4.18
CA ASP A 139 16.26 -10.38 -3.20
C ASP A 139 15.59 -10.07 -1.85
N ARG A 140 16.33 -10.17 -0.74
CA ARG A 140 15.76 -9.86 0.59
C ARG A 140 15.16 -8.46 0.70
N TYR A 141 15.75 -7.47 0.02
CA TYR A 141 15.29 -6.07 -0.01
C TYR A 141 15.02 -5.61 -1.43
N GLY A 142 14.06 -4.67 -1.57
CA GLY A 142 13.70 -4.10 -2.86
C GLY A 142 14.83 -3.26 -3.49
N PRO A 143 14.83 -3.08 -4.82
CA PRO A 143 15.84 -2.28 -5.50
C PRO A 143 15.91 -0.85 -4.98
N GLY A 144 17.09 -0.38 -4.57
CA GLY A 144 17.29 1.00 -4.10
C GLY A 144 16.75 1.29 -2.70
N TRP A 145 16.39 0.26 -1.94
CA TRP A 145 16.21 0.37 -0.49
C TRP A 145 17.55 0.73 0.17
N ALA A 146 17.50 1.58 1.19
CA ALA A 146 18.70 2.06 1.86
C ALA A 146 19.26 0.96 2.78
N TRP A 147 20.55 0.66 2.69
CA TRP A 147 21.17 -0.43 3.45
C TRP A 147 21.13 -0.14 4.96
N GLU A 148 21.15 1.14 5.33
CA GLU A 148 21.11 1.60 6.71
C GLU A 148 19.74 1.42 7.38
N ASP A 149 18.67 1.11 6.65
CA ASP A 149 17.30 0.97 7.19
C ASP A 149 16.99 -0.46 7.67
N TYR A 150 17.97 -1.36 7.68
CA TYR A 150 17.81 -2.80 7.95
C TYR A 150 17.11 -3.18 9.28
N ASP A 151 17.12 -2.29 10.28
CA ASP A 151 16.52 -2.49 11.60
C ASP A 151 15.20 -1.72 11.80
N THR A 152 14.76 -1.00 10.78
CA THR A 152 13.55 -0.18 10.85
C THR A 152 12.30 -1.01 10.49
N TYR A 153 11.20 -0.79 11.21
CA TYR A 153 9.94 -1.55 11.03
C TYR A 153 9.41 -1.56 9.59
N PHE A 154 9.80 -0.57 8.77
CA PHE A 154 9.30 -0.40 7.40
C PHE A 154 10.17 -1.09 6.34
N SER A 155 11.26 -1.76 6.75
CA SER A 155 12.16 -2.50 5.86
C SER A 155 12.34 -4.00 6.24
N PRO A 156 11.30 -4.80 6.56
CA PRO A 156 11.47 -6.24 6.72
C PRO A 156 11.89 -6.93 5.42
N GLU A 157 12.62 -8.05 5.54
CA GLU A 157 12.98 -8.89 4.40
C GLU A 157 11.73 -9.52 3.77
N ARG A 158 11.73 -9.67 2.44
CA ARG A 158 10.63 -10.26 1.65
C ARG A 158 10.86 -11.78 1.51
N GLY A 159 9.79 -12.57 1.38
CA GLY A 159 9.93 -14.03 1.32
C GLY A 159 8.65 -14.77 0.98
N SER A 160 8.77 -16.06 0.65
CA SER A 160 7.65 -16.92 0.20
C SER A 160 6.67 -17.30 1.32
N LEU A 161 7.14 -17.40 2.56
CA LEU A 161 6.32 -17.74 3.72
C LEU A 161 6.70 -16.85 4.92
N PRO A 162 6.27 -15.58 4.91
CA PRO A 162 6.56 -14.70 6.03
C PRO A 162 5.78 -15.11 7.28
N LEU A 163 6.39 -14.93 8.44
CA LEU A 163 5.76 -15.19 9.74
C LEU A 163 5.98 -13.98 10.63
N TYR A 164 4.93 -13.56 11.35
CA TYR A 164 5.01 -12.39 12.23
C TYR A 164 5.44 -11.13 11.48
N ALA A 165 4.98 -10.95 10.24
CA ALA A 165 5.40 -9.84 9.37
C ALA A 165 6.93 -9.72 9.15
N ASN A 166 7.68 -10.80 9.40
CA ASN A 166 9.15 -10.81 9.44
C ASN A 166 9.77 -9.81 10.44
N VAL A 167 9.06 -9.51 11.53
CA VAL A 167 9.55 -8.65 12.62
C VAL A 167 9.51 -9.38 13.97
N VAL A 168 10.34 -8.89 14.88
CA VAL A 168 10.24 -9.15 16.32
C VAL A 168 9.57 -7.95 16.96
N THR A 169 8.44 -8.18 17.63
CA THR A 169 7.73 -7.21 18.44
C THR A 169 8.34 -7.20 19.85
N LEU A 170 8.84 -6.04 20.29
CA LEU A 170 9.52 -5.83 21.56
C LEU A 170 8.77 -4.78 22.39
N SER A 171 8.56 -5.03 23.68
CA SER A 171 8.07 -4.02 24.62
C SER A 171 8.79 -4.12 25.96
N ALA A 172 9.02 -2.97 26.60
CA ALA A 172 9.70 -2.84 27.89
C ALA A 172 8.89 -2.03 28.92
N VAL A 173 7.60 -1.75 28.67
CA VAL A 173 6.76 -0.87 29.50
C VAL A 173 6.62 -1.40 30.93
N ASP A 174 6.29 -2.69 31.08
CA ASP A 174 6.15 -3.34 32.39
C ASP A 174 7.27 -4.36 32.63
N SER A 175 7.51 -5.20 31.63
CA SER A 175 8.55 -6.23 31.59
C SER A 175 8.93 -6.46 30.14
N LEU A 176 10.10 -7.08 29.92
CA LEU A 176 10.51 -7.44 28.58
C LEU A 176 9.52 -8.45 27.97
N GLN A 177 8.82 -8.03 26.93
CA GLN A 177 7.96 -8.88 26.10
C GLN A 177 8.59 -9.02 24.72
N VAL A 178 8.68 -10.26 24.24
CA VAL A 178 9.29 -10.60 22.94
C VAL A 178 8.35 -11.53 22.18
N SER A 179 7.97 -11.13 20.97
CA SER A 179 7.19 -11.96 20.05
C SER A 179 7.82 -11.93 18.67
N PRO A 180 8.14 -13.08 18.05
CA PRO A 180 7.96 -14.43 18.57
C PRO A 180 8.95 -14.78 19.70
N SER A 181 8.51 -15.65 20.62
CA SER A 181 9.31 -16.07 21.79
C SER A 181 10.62 -16.78 21.43
N TYR A 182 10.73 -17.30 20.21
CA TYR A 182 11.97 -17.84 19.64
C TYR A 182 13.16 -16.89 19.79
N PHE A 183 12.94 -15.57 19.71
CA PHE A 183 14.00 -14.57 19.82
C PHE A 183 14.24 -14.07 21.25
N ALA A 184 13.54 -14.58 22.28
CA ALA A 184 13.63 -14.04 23.64
C ALA A 184 15.08 -13.99 24.17
N GLU A 185 15.85 -15.05 23.99
CA GLU A 185 17.26 -15.13 24.40
C GLU A 185 18.20 -14.28 23.53
N SER A 186 17.71 -13.72 22.43
CA SER A 186 18.47 -12.87 21.51
C SER A 186 18.20 -11.37 21.72
N VAL A 187 17.39 -11.01 22.73
CA VAL A 187 17.05 -9.61 23.04
C VAL A 187 17.78 -9.14 24.29
N SER A 188 18.40 -7.97 24.22
CA SER A 188 19.05 -7.31 25.36
C SER A 188 18.39 -5.98 25.71
N LEU A 189 18.13 -5.76 27.00
CA LEU A 189 17.67 -4.49 27.57
C LEU A 189 18.82 -3.46 27.61
N GLN A 190 19.09 -2.85 26.46
CA GLN A 190 20.16 -1.88 26.31
C GLN A 190 19.81 -0.84 25.24
N LYS A 191 20.03 0.45 25.56
CA LYS A 191 19.95 1.51 24.55
C LYS A 191 21.10 1.39 23.55
N LYS A 192 20.78 1.25 22.27
CA LYS A 192 21.72 1.26 21.14
C LYS A 192 21.24 2.21 20.04
N PRO A 193 22.12 2.67 19.14
CA PRO A 193 21.71 3.44 17.95
C PRO A 193 20.86 2.64 16.97
N LYS A 194 21.00 1.31 16.99
CA LYS A 194 20.31 0.36 16.12
C LYS A 194 19.62 -0.69 16.97
N SER A 195 18.40 -1.07 16.60
CA SER A 195 17.58 -2.05 17.33
C SER A 195 17.94 -3.50 17.01
N ARG A 196 18.76 -3.72 15.99
CA ARG A 196 19.34 -5.03 15.64
C ARG A 196 20.80 -4.89 15.17
N VAL A 197 21.62 -5.92 15.38
CA VAL A 197 22.92 -6.05 14.71
C VAL A 197 22.72 -6.34 13.22
N GLU A 198 23.43 -5.65 12.33
CA GLU A 198 23.18 -5.70 10.87
C GLU A 198 23.10 -7.11 10.26
N PHE A 199 24.02 -8.00 10.65
CA PHE A 199 24.15 -9.35 10.08
C PHE A 199 23.83 -10.48 11.07
N SER A 200 23.16 -10.19 12.18
CA SER A 200 22.67 -11.22 13.09
C SER A 200 21.35 -10.84 13.73
N ASN A 201 20.58 -11.84 14.16
CA ASN A 201 19.35 -11.65 14.91
C ASN A 201 19.63 -11.39 16.39
N GLN A 202 20.44 -10.38 16.70
CA GLN A 202 20.66 -9.86 18.06
C GLN A 202 20.01 -8.49 18.19
N PHE A 203 19.09 -8.36 19.13
CA PHE A 203 18.19 -7.22 19.24
C PHE A 203 18.42 -6.41 20.51
N PHE A 204 18.09 -5.13 20.44
CA PHE A 204 18.23 -4.19 21.55
C PHE A 204 16.95 -3.36 21.70
N ILE A 205 16.50 -3.21 22.94
CA ILE A 205 15.43 -2.28 23.30
C ILE A 205 15.90 -1.41 24.48
N ASP A 206 15.65 -0.11 24.41
CA ASP A 206 15.94 0.81 25.52
C ASP A 206 15.04 0.43 26.71
N PRO A 207 15.58 0.19 27.92
CA PRO A 207 14.74 -0.08 29.10
C PRO A 207 13.74 1.04 29.43
N LYS A 208 13.92 2.23 28.86
CA LYS A 208 13.00 3.36 29.00
C LYS A 208 11.98 3.48 27.86
N GLU A 209 12.04 2.60 26.87
CA GLU A 209 11.09 2.58 25.76
C GLU A 209 9.66 2.44 26.32
N GLN A 210 8.76 3.33 25.89
CA GLN A 210 7.37 3.38 26.34
C GLN A 210 6.41 2.87 25.27
N ASP A 211 6.90 2.60 24.07
CA ASP A 211 6.13 2.04 22.97
C ASP A 211 6.57 0.60 22.65
N THR A 212 5.82 -0.03 21.77
CA THR A 212 6.18 -1.31 21.17
C THR A 212 7.04 -1.07 19.93
N LEU A 213 8.17 -1.74 19.84
CA LEU A 213 9.04 -1.72 18.66
C LEU A 213 8.79 -2.96 17.80
N GLU A 214 8.73 -2.76 16.48
CA GLU A 214 8.76 -3.83 15.50
C GLU A 214 10.12 -3.78 14.78
N VAL A 215 10.94 -4.80 14.99
CA VAL A 215 12.31 -4.84 14.47
C VAL A 215 12.44 -6.01 13.49
N PRO A 216 12.75 -5.77 12.22
CA PRO A 216 12.97 -6.85 11.25
C PRO A 216 13.99 -7.88 11.72
N TYR A 217 13.68 -9.17 11.54
CA TYR A 217 14.68 -10.24 11.69
C TYR A 217 15.20 -10.68 10.32
N ILE A 218 16.45 -11.15 10.28
CA ILE A 218 17.03 -11.82 9.12
C ILE A 218 16.34 -13.16 8.99
N THR A 219 15.75 -13.41 7.82
CA THR A 219 15.00 -14.62 7.53
C THR A 219 15.93 -15.72 7.00
N ASP A 220 15.66 -16.96 7.38
CA ASP A 220 16.25 -18.14 6.74
C ASP A 220 15.34 -19.36 6.93
N LYS A 221 15.58 -20.42 6.15
CA LYS A 221 14.75 -21.64 6.13
C LYS A 221 14.62 -22.29 7.51
N ASN A 222 15.69 -22.29 8.31
CA ASN A 222 15.69 -22.90 9.63
C ASN A 222 14.90 -22.04 10.64
N ILE A 223 14.99 -20.71 10.54
CA ILE A 223 14.17 -19.82 11.36
C ILE A 223 12.69 -20.00 10.99
N THR A 224 12.33 -19.98 9.71
CA THR A 224 10.94 -20.21 9.27
C THR A 224 10.41 -21.55 9.77
N LYS A 225 11.21 -22.62 9.64
CA LYS A 225 10.91 -23.94 10.20
C LYS A 225 10.67 -23.85 11.72
N ALA A 226 11.62 -23.34 12.48
CA ALA A 226 11.57 -23.31 13.94
C ALA A 226 10.37 -22.48 14.47
N LEU A 227 10.05 -21.36 13.82
CA LEU A 227 8.88 -20.56 14.15
C LEU A 227 7.58 -21.33 13.90
N LEU A 228 7.46 -22.04 12.78
CA LEU A 228 6.28 -22.87 12.51
C LEU A 228 6.17 -24.04 13.48
N GLU A 229 7.26 -24.75 13.77
CA GLU A 229 7.26 -25.86 14.73
C GLU A 229 6.83 -25.40 16.11
N THR A 230 7.28 -24.21 16.55
CA THR A 230 6.88 -23.59 17.82
C THR A 230 5.38 -23.37 17.89
N VAL A 231 4.76 -22.90 16.80
CA VAL A 231 3.34 -22.55 16.77
C VAL A 231 2.44 -23.76 16.52
N LEU A 232 2.92 -24.72 15.72
CA LEU A 232 2.19 -25.95 15.38
C LEU A 232 2.35 -27.04 16.43
N GLU A 233 3.38 -26.96 17.28
CA GLU A 233 3.78 -27.99 18.24
C GLU A 233 4.03 -29.34 17.54
N LYS A 234 4.68 -29.27 16.37
CA LYS A 234 4.96 -30.41 15.48
C LYS A 234 6.33 -30.28 14.85
N GLU A 235 6.93 -31.41 14.53
CA GLU A 235 8.12 -31.45 13.67
C GLU A 235 7.74 -31.20 12.21
N ILE A 236 8.58 -30.43 11.51
CA ILE A 236 8.45 -30.13 10.09
C ILE A 236 9.71 -30.58 9.36
N VAL A 237 9.56 -31.24 8.22
CA VAL A 237 10.70 -31.65 7.40
C VAL A 237 10.96 -30.59 6.33
N LEU A 238 12.15 -29.99 6.28
CA LEU A 238 12.52 -29.16 5.14
C LEU A 238 12.84 -30.04 3.93
N VAL A 239 12.32 -29.65 2.77
CA VAL A 239 12.58 -30.34 1.50
C VAL A 239 13.08 -29.37 0.45
N ASP A 240 13.94 -29.86 -0.45
CA ASP A 240 14.50 -29.07 -1.55
C ASP A 240 13.74 -29.23 -2.87
N HIS A 241 12.72 -30.08 -2.91
CA HIS A 241 11.85 -30.27 -4.07
C HIS A 241 10.39 -30.42 -3.61
N PHE A 242 9.48 -29.91 -4.43
CA PHE A 242 8.05 -30.19 -4.32
C PHE A 242 7.72 -31.40 -5.20
N PRO A 243 6.83 -32.32 -4.77
CA PRO A 243 6.45 -33.46 -5.61
C PRO A 243 5.82 -33.02 -6.93
N ASP A 244 6.04 -33.80 -7.99
CA ASP A 244 5.42 -33.61 -9.32
C ASP A 244 3.95 -34.06 -9.31
N THR A 245 3.14 -33.44 -8.45
CA THR A 245 1.71 -33.70 -8.30
C THR A 245 0.92 -32.39 -8.38
N PRO A 246 -0.34 -32.42 -8.86
CA PRO A 246 -1.17 -31.23 -8.91
C PRO A 246 -1.33 -30.60 -7.53
N LYS A 247 -0.94 -29.32 -7.43
CA LYS A 247 -1.06 -28.53 -6.20
C LYS A 247 -2.51 -28.10 -5.99
N GLN A 248 -2.96 -28.15 -4.75
CA GLN A 248 -4.18 -27.52 -4.27
C GLN A 248 -3.84 -26.19 -3.59
N THR A 249 -4.81 -25.28 -3.54
CA THR A 249 -4.66 -23.98 -2.87
C THR A 249 -5.53 -23.93 -1.63
N LEU A 250 -4.92 -23.60 -0.49
CA LEU A 250 -5.67 -23.17 0.68
C LEU A 250 -5.87 -21.66 0.58
N TYR A 251 -7.05 -21.18 0.97
CA TYR A 251 -7.38 -19.76 1.00
C TYR A 251 -7.46 -19.27 2.44
N GLY A 252 -6.90 -18.09 2.71
CA GLY A 252 -6.88 -17.43 4.01
C GLY A 252 -7.94 -16.34 4.13
N MET A 253 -7.59 -15.27 4.85
CA MET A 253 -8.46 -14.12 5.09
C MET A 253 -8.85 -13.37 3.79
N GLU A 254 -9.87 -12.52 3.90
CA GLU A 254 -10.30 -11.67 2.79
C GLU A 254 -9.23 -10.62 2.45
N THR A 255 -8.94 -10.44 1.16
CA THR A 255 -7.86 -9.54 0.69
C THR A 255 -8.12 -8.08 1.03
N ASP A 256 -9.38 -7.65 1.09
CA ASP A 256 -9.79 -6.29 1.47
C ASP A 256 -9.27 -5.88 2.86
N SER A 257 -9.17 -6.83 3.80
CA SER A 257 -8.59 -6.55 5.12
C SER A 257 -7.10 -6.21 5.05
N ILE A 258 -6.37 -6.91 4.17
CA ILE A 258 -4.95 -6.67 3.93
C ILE A 258 -4.74 -5.33 3.21
N TYR A 259 -5.55 -5.04 2.18
CA TYR A 259 -5.52 -3.77 1.47
C TYR A 259 -5.79 -2.57 2.38
N LYS A 260 -6.81 -2.69 3.24
CA LYS A 260 -7.17 -1.66 4.21
C LYS A 260 -6.03 -1.39 5.19
N GLN A 261 -5.43 -2.45 5.75
CA GLN A 261 -4.28 -2.31 6.64
C GLN A 261 -3.09 -1.67 5.92
N MET A 262 -2.74 -2.15 4.72
CA MET A 262 -1.65 -1.63 3.90
C MET A 262 -1.83 -0.13 3.61
N LEU A 263 -3.00 0.29 3.16
CA LEU A 263 -3.23 1.69 2.77
C LEU A 263 -3.32 2.61 3.99
N TYR A 264 -3.98 2.16 5.06
CA TYR A 264 -4.16 2.96 6.28
C TYR A 264 -2.86 3.13 7.07
N LYS A 265 -2.16 2.04 7.38
CA LYS A 265 -0.86 2.09 8.07
C LYS A 265 0.29 2.48 7.16
N SER A 266 0.05 2.52 5.84
CA SER A 266 1.09 2.72 4.84
C SER A 266 2.19 1.64 4.90
N ASP A 267 1.80 0.42 5.23
CA ASP A 267 2.69 -0.70 5.52
C ASP A 267 3.45 -1.15 4.26
N ASN A 268 4.78 -1.01 4.30
CA ASN A 268 5.65 -1.38 3.18
C ASN A 268 5.68 -2.88 2.95
N PHE A 269 5.75 -3.65 4.03
CA PHE A 269 5.87 -5.09 3.98
C PHE A 269 4.65 -5.73 3.33
N LEU A 270 3.44 -5.29 3.72
CA LEU A 270 2.20 -5.75 3.09
C LEU A 270 2.19 -5.44 1.59
N ALA A 271 2.71 -4.28 1.17
CA ALA A 271 2.73 -3.91 -0.24
C ALA A 271 3.65 -4.80 -1.08
N GLU A 272 4.86 -5.09 -0.59
CA GLU A 272 5.77 -6.01 -1.27
C GLU A 272 5.20 -7.43 -1.33
N GLN A 273 4.67 -7.91 -0.20
CA GLN A 273 4.14 -9.27 -0.11
C GLN A 273 2.86 -9.47 -0.92
N LEU A 274 2.02 -8.45 -1.06
CA LEU A 274 0.86 -8.53 -1.97
C LEU A 274 1.27 -8.70 -3.44
N LEU A 275 2.40 -8.13 -3.88
CA LEU A 275 2.92 -8.38 -5.23
C LEU A 275 3.48 -9.81 -5.38
N ILE A 276 4.16 -10.31 -4.35
CA ILE A 276 4.63 -11.70 -4.31
C ILE A 276 3.43 -12.66 -4.35
N ALA A 277 2.41 -12.43 -3.52
CA ALA A 277 1.15 -13.17 -3.53
C ALA A 277 0.44 -13.11 -4.88
N ALA A 278 0.38 -11.93 -5.51
CA ALA A 278 -0.21 -11.77 -6.84
C ALA A 278 0.56 -12.60 -7.89
N SER A 279 1.89 -12.68 -7.82
CA SER A 279 2.66 -13.49 -8.76
C SER A 279 2.34 -15.00 -8.68
N SER A 280 1.86 -15.48 -7.52
CA SER A 280 1.48 -16.89 -7.32
C SER A 280 0.28 -17.34 -8.16
N THR A 281 -0.51 -16.39 -8.68
CA THR A 281 -1.72 -16.67 -9.48
C THR A 281 -1.42 -16.87 -10.97
N ILE A 282 -0.21 -16.52 -11.40
CA ILE A 282 0.25 -16.64 -12.79
C ILE A 282 1.50 -17.52 -12.95
N SER A 283 2.14 -17.93 -11.84
CA SER A 283 3.38 -18.69 -11.83
C SER A 283 3.54 -19.49 -10.54
N ASP A 284 4.28 -20.61 -10.62
CA ASP A 284 4.70 -21.38 -9.45
C ASP A 284 5.97 -20.82 -8.78
N THR A 285 6.80 -20.10 -9.54
CA THR A 285 7.87 -19.29 -8.97
C THR A 285 7.32 -17.90 -8.62
N LEU A 286 7.50 -17.50 -7.36
CA LEU A 286 7.10 -16.20 -6.84
C LEU A 286 8.12 -15.11 -7.20
N GLY A 287 7.66 -13.87 -7.29
CA GLY A 287 8.53 -12.70 -7.45
C GLY A 287 7.76 -11.42 -7.78
N THR A 288 8.12 -10.31 -7.13
CA THR A 288 7.44 -9.01 -7.31
C THR A 288 7.50 -8.55 -8.77
N LYS A 289 8.66 -8.68 -9.42
CA LYS A 289 8.88 -8.29 -10.82
C LYS A 289 7.88 -8.96 -11.75
N ARG A 290 7.55 -10.23 -11.52
CA ARG A 290 6.64 -11.00 -12.36
C ARG A 290 5.22 -10.44 -12.35
N ALA A 291 4.71 -10.07 -11.17
CA ALA A 291 3.41 -9.40 -11.05
C ALA A 291 3.44 -7.99 -11.67
N MET A 292 4.54 -7.24 -11.46
CA MET A 292 4.69 -5.90 -12.03
C MET A 292 4.74 -5.91 -13.56
N ASP A 293 5.56 -6.78 -14.16
CA ASP A 293 5.67 -6.94 -15.62
C ASP A 293 4.32 -7.33 -16.22
N TYR A 294 3.65 -8.32 -15.64
CA TYR A 294 2.32 -8.76 -16.08
C TYR A 294 1.33 -7.59 -16.11
N MET A 295 1.27 -6.82 -15.03
CA MET A 295 0.38 -5.66 -14.96
C MET A 295 0.75 -4.55 -15.96
N LEU A 296 2.04 -4.28 -16.17
CA LEU A 296 2.53 -3.29 -17.15
C LEU A 296 2.19 -3.66 -18.60
N GLU A 297 2.14 -4.95 -18.89
CA GLU A 297 1.76 -5.53 -20.19
C GLU A 297 0.24 -5.66 -20.38
N HIS A 298 -0.54 -5.73 -19.29
CA HIS A 298 -1.99 -5.93 -19.31
C HIS A 298 -2.75 -4.70 -18.80
N ASP A 299 -3.16 -4.66 -17.53
CA ASP A 299 -4.09 -3.65 -17.01
C ASP A 299 -3.53 -2.21 -16.94
N TYR A 300 -2.20 -2.06 -17.00
CA TYR A 300 -1.50 -0.78 -17.13
C TYR A 300 -0.95 -0.53 -18.53
N SER A 301 -1.29 -1.38 -19.52
CA SER A 301 -0.83 -1.27 -20.91
C SER A 301 -1.26 0.05 -21.58
N ASP A 302 -2.39 0.61 -21.15
CA ASP A 302 -3.05 1.80 -21.68
C ASP A 302 -2.76 3.10 -20.91
N LEU A 303 -1.94 3.05 -19.85
CA LEU A 303 -1.50 4.27 -19.17
C LEU A 303 -0.79 5.20 -20.15
N SER A 304 -1.21 6.45 -20.19
CA SER A 304 -0.66 7.46 -21.11
C SER A 304 0.81 7.76 -20.84
N GLN A 305 1.22 7.68 -19.57
CA GLN A 305 2.60 7.79 -19.13
C GLN A 305 2.98 6.52 -18.37
N LYS A 306 3.89 5.74 -18.95
CA LYS A 306 4.36 4.50 -18.35
C LYS A 306 5.22 4.78 -17.13
N PRO A 307 4.93 4.18 -15.97
CA PRO A 307 5.80 4.37 -14.81
C PRO A 307 7.09 3.59 -14.95
N ARG A 308 8.14 4.04 -14.26
CA ARG A 308 9.22 3.14 -13.82
C ARG A 308 8.79 2.59 -12.47
N TRP A 309 8.30 1.36 -12.45
CA TRP A 309 7.80 0.70 -11.24
C TRP A 309 8.77 -0.42 -10.84
N VAL A 310 9.33 -0.35 -9.63
CA VAL A 310 10.39 -1.27 -9.20
C VAL A 310 10.15 -1.95 -7.83
N ASP A 311 9.18 -1.48 -7.05
CA ASP A 311 8.78 -2.09 -5.78
C ASP A 311 7.30 -1.81 -5.48
N GLY A 312 6.69 -2.58 -4.58
CA GLY A 312 5.26 -2.42 -4.25
C GLY A 312 4.98 -1.29 -3.24
N SER A 313 5.94 -1.00 -2.38
CA SER A 313 5.79 -0.10 -1.25
C SER A 313 6.00 1.37 -1.61
N GLY A 314 6.79 1.64 -2.65
CA GLY A 314 7.30 2.97 -2.94
C GLY A 314 8.40 3.41 -1.99
N LEU A 315 9.12 2.49 -1.34
CA LEU A 315 10.31 2.82 -0.55
C LEU A 315 11.51 3.10 -1.46
N SER A 316 11.57 2.45 -2.62
CA SER A 316 12.57 2.68 -3.65
C SER A 316 12.48 4.08 -4.25
N ARG A 317 13.63 4.77 -4.28
CA ARG A 317 13.81 6.04 -4.99
C ARG A 317 13.94 5.87 -6.51
N TYR A 318 13.92 4.63 -7.03
CA TYR A 318 13.94 4.40 -8.48
C TYR A 318 12.55 4.43 -9.09
N ASN A 319 11.49 4.40 -8.28
CA ASN A 319 10.13 4.56 -8.77
C ASN A 319 9.92 5.94 -9.38
N LEU A 320 9.29 5.98 -10.55
CA LEU A 320 8.88 7.22 -11.22
C LEU A 320 7.47 7.06 -11.74
N PHE A 321 6.57 7.93 -11.28
CA PHE A 321 5.17 7.99 -11.70
C PHE A 321 4.79 9.43 -12.02
N THR A 322 3.79 9.61 -12.87
CA THR A 322 3.23 10.92 -13.18
C THR A 322 1.88 11.12 -12.47
N PRO A 323 1.47 12.36 -12.17
CA PRO A 323 0.14 12.61 -11.62
C PRO A 323 -0.98 12.06 -12.53
N ARG A 324 -0.79 12.12 -13.85
CA ARG A 324 -1.74 11.54 -14.81
C ARG A 324 -1.86 10.02 -14.66
N SER A 325 -0.75 9.29 -14.52
CA SER A 325 -0.78 7.84 -14.32
C SER A 325 -1.54 7.45 -13.05
N PHE A 326 -1.39 8.21 -11.95
CA PHE A 326 -2.17 7.95 -10.73
C PHE A 326 -3.66 8.20 -10.93
N VAL A 327 -4.05 9.28 -11.59
CA VAL A 327 -5.45 9.58 -11.88
C VAL A 327 -6.09 8.51 -12.77
N GLU A 328 -5.37 8.01 -13.78
CA GLU A 328 -5.83 6.91 -14.64
C GLU A 328 -6.04 5.60 -13.86
N ILE A 329 -5.10 5.25 -12.96
CA ILE A 329 -5.21 4.05 -12.11
C ILE A 329 -6.39 4.20 -11.11
N LEU A 330 -6.57 5.38 -10.53
CA LEU A 330 -7.69 5.67 -9.65
C LEU A 330 -9.03 5.64 -10.42
N GLN A 331 -9.06 6.11 -11.67
CA GLN A 331 -10.25 6.00 -12.52
C GLN A 331 -10.59 4.53 -12.79
N LYS A 332 -9.60 3.67 -13.04
CA LYS A 332 -9.81 2.22 -13.18
C LYS A 332 -10.38 1.60 -11.91
N LEU A 333 -9.83 1.93 -10.74
CA LEU A 333 -10.37 1.51 -9.45
C LEU A 333 -11.84 1.93 -9.27
N HIS A 334 -12.19 3.19 -9.59
CA HIS A 334 -13.56 3.69 -9.51
C HIS A 334 -14.51 2.97 -10.47
N ASN A 335 -14.06 2.67 -11.69
CA ASN A 335 -14.87 1.99 -12.69
C ASN A 335 -15.13 0.52 -12.35
N GLU A 336 -14.16 -0.15 -11.71
CA GLU A 336 -14.18 -1.60 -11.47
C GLU A 336 -14.66 -1.99 -10.06
N MET A 337 -14.77 -1.01 -9.15
CA MET A 337 -15.16 -1.26 -7.76
C MET A 337 -16.37 -0.41 -7.35
N PRO A 338 -17.39 -0.98 -6.70
CA PRO A 338 -18.43 -0.20 -6.06
C PRO A 338 -17.85 0.81 -5.08
N GLU A 339 -18.41 2.03 -5.07
CA GLU A 339 -17.93 3.12 -4.21
C GLU A 339 -17.90 2.76 -2.73
N GLU A 340 -18.88 1.98 -2.24
CA GLU A 340 -18.91 1.48 -0.86
C GLU A 340 -17.65 0.67 -0.53
N ARG A 341 -17.26 -0.26 -1.41
CA ARG A 341 -16.04 -1.06 -1.23
C ARG A 341 -14.79 -0.20 -1.35
N LEU A 342 -14.73 0.66 -2.37
CA LEU A 342 -13.58 1.52 -2.64
C LEU A 342 -13.29 2.46 -1.45
N PHE A 343 -14.30 3.17 -0.94
CA PHE A 343 -14.15 4.09 0.19
C PHE A 343 -14.11 3.38 1.55
N GLY A 344 -14.54 2.12 1.63
CA GLY A 344 -14.33 1.27 2.80
C GLY A 344 -12.88 0.79 2.97
N ILE A 345 -12.10 0.77 1.88
CA ILE A 345 -10.69 0.38 1.82
C ILE A 345 -9.76 1.60 1.83
N PHE A 346 -10.03 2.63 1.02
CA PHE A 346 -9.21 3.83 0.98
C PHE A 346 -9.26 4.57 2.32
N PRO A 347 -8.11 5.03 2.84
CA PRO A 347 -8.11 5.74 4.09
C PRO A 347 -8.62 7.17 3.90
N MET A 348 -9.27 7.70 4.93
CA MET A 348 -9.66 9.10 4.99
C MET A 348 -8.44 9.97 5.30
N TRP A 349 -8.44 11.20 4.79
CA TRP A 349 -7.36 12.16 5.04
C TRP A 349 -7.92 13.43 5.65
N GLY A 350 -7.59 13.67 6.93
CA GLY A 350 -7.99 14.84 7.71
C GLY A 350 -7.01 16.00 7.55
N PRO A 351 -7.13 17.10 8.32
CA PRO A 351 -6.35 18.31 8.10
C PRO A 351 -4.81 18.15 8.10
N SER A 352 -4.28 17.15 8.80
CA SER A 352 -2.84 16.97 9.01
C SER A 352 -2.31 15.60 8.59
N SER A 353 -3.16 14.58 8.48
CA SER A 353 -2.73 13.19 8.32
C SER A 353 -3.86 12.26 7.91
N THR A 354 -3.48 11.00 7.64
CA THR A 354 -4.42 9.89 7.47
C THR A 354 -5.18 9.65 8.78
N VAL A 355 -6.50 9.59 8.73
CA VAL A 355 -7.36 9.42 9.92
C VAL A 355 -8.19 8.14 9.81
N LYS A 356 -8.45 7.51 10.96
CA LYS A 356 -9.31 6.30 11.04
C LYS A 356 -10.79 6.68 11.05
N GLU A 357 -11.09 7.78 11.72
CA GLU A 357 -12.44 8.30 11.92
C GLU A 357 -12.44 9.76 11.47
N TRP A 358 -13.56 10.19 10.91
CA TRP A 358 -13.71 11.55 10.45
C TRP A 358 -14.00 12.46 11.65
N GLU A 359 -13.11 13.42 11.90
CA GLU A 359 -13.12 14.21 13.13
C GLU A 359 -14.19 15.32 13.14
N ASP A 360 -14.61 15.80 11.96
CA ASP A 360 -15.59 16.89 11.84
C ASP A 360 -17.02 16.32 11.80
N PRO A 361 -17.82 16.45 12.87
CA PRO A 361 -19.18 15.90 12.90
C PRO A 361 -20.16 16.68 12.01
N THR A 362 -19.76 17.82 11.45
CA THR A 362 -20.63 18.69 10.65
C THR A 362 -20.57 18.39 9.16
N THR A 363 -19.63 17.54 8.74
CA THR A 363 -19.44 17.16 7.34
C THR A 363 -19.27 15.66 7.21
N GLU A 364 -19.85 15.10 6.15
CA GLU A 364 -19.51 13.72 5.75
C GLU A 364 -18.04 13.65 5.33
N PRO A 365 -17.38 12.49 5.47
CA PRO A 365 -16.02 12.32 5.01
C PRO A 365 -15.93 12.60 3.50
N PHE A 366 -15.13 13.60 3.14
CA PHE A 366 -15.05 14.06 1.76
C PHE A 366 -13.72 13.75 1.06
N LEU A 367 -12.66 13.41 1.81
CA LEU A 367 -11.33 13.22 1.27
C LEU A 367 -10.79 11.82 1.60
N PHE A 368 -10.64 11.01 0.56
CA PHE A 368 -10.17 9.62 0.65
C PHE A 368 -8.90 9.50 -0.19
N ALA A 369 -7.74 9.37 0.43
CA ALA A 369 -6.49 9.48 -0.30
C ALA A 369 -5.34 8.74 0.35
N LYS A 370 -4.45 8.21 -0.50
CA LYS A 370 -3.19 7.66 -0.03
C LYS A 370 -2.14 8.76 -0.01
N SER A 371 -1.48 8.92 1.13
CA SER A 371 -0.30 9.77 1.28
C SER A 371 0.99 9.03 0.90
N GLY A 372 2.04 9.75 0.53
CA GLY A 372 3.39 9.20 0.38
C GLY A 372 4.41 10.25 0.76
N SER A 373 5.40 9.89 1.57
CA SER A 373 6.44 10.82 2.02
C SER A 373 7.82 10.19 1.94
N PHE A 374 8.79 11.00 1.54
CA PHE A 374 10.21 10.83 1.83
C PHE A 374 10.73 12.10 2.50
N GLY A 375 12.02 12.15 2.85
CA GLY A 375 12.70 13.43 3.02
C GLY A 375 12.49 14.28 1.75
N ASN A 376 11.97 15.50 1.91
CA ASN A 376 11.75 16.51 0.85
C ASN A 376 10.65 16.17 -0.18
N ASN A 377 9.83 15.15 0.05
CA ASN A 377 8.75 14.76 -0.87
C ASN A 377 7.48 14.44 -0.09
N TYR A 378 6.33 14.90 -0.58
CA TYR A 378 5.02 14.61 -0.01
C TYR A 378 3.96 14.63 -1.11
N ASN A 379 3.32 13.48 -1.30
CA ASN A 379 2.33 13.25 -2.34
C ASN A 379 1.00 12.79 -1.72
N LEU A 380 -0.09 13.11 -2.39
CA LEU A 380 -1.43 12.70 -2.02
C LEU A 380 -2.21 12.43 -3.30
N SER A 381 -2.76 11.23 -3.44
CA SER A 381 -3.60 10.86 -4.58
C SER A 381 -4.82 10.09 -4.09
N GLY A 382 -5.98 10.36 -4.69
CA GLY A 382 -7.24 9.76 -4.28
C GLY A 382 -8.44 10.54 -4.79
N TYR A 383 -9.46 10.67 -3.95
CA TYR A 383 -10.78 11.15 -4.29
C TYR A 383 -11.25 12.30 -3.40
N VAL A 384 -11.98 13.24 -3.98
CA VAL A 384 -12.73 14.29 -3.28
C VAL A 384 -14.21 14.15 -3.61
N LYS A 385 -15.05 13.86 -2.60
CA LYS A 385 -16.51 13.94 -2.71
C LYS A 385 -16.95 15.36 -2.42
N THR A 386 -17.27 16.11 -3.47
CA THR A 386 -17.61 17.53 -3.36
C THR A 386 -18.95 17.78 -2.67
N LYS A 387 -19.16 18.99 -2.17
CA LYS A 387 -20.41 19.39 -1.52
C LYS A 387 -21.61 19.35 -2.48
N SER A 388 -21.39 19.52 -3.78
CA SER A 388 -22.41 19.35 -4.81
C SER A 388 -22.80 17.89 -5.08
N GLY A 389 -22.05 16.94 -4.53
CA GLY A 389 -22.26 15.50 -4.70
C GLY A 389 -21.41 14.87 -5.82
N LYS A 390 -20.58 15.65 -6.53
CA LYS A 390 -19.69 15.11 -7.57
C LYS A 390 -18.47 14.46 -6.96
N LEU A 391 -18.00 13.39 -7.60
CA LEU A 391 -16.73 12.74 -7.28
C LEU A 391 -15.60 13.26 -8.18
N LEU A 392 -14.55 13.77 -7.56
CA LEU A 392 -13.31 14.15 -8.23
C LEU A 392 -12.22 13.14 -7.92
N ILE A 393 -11.39 12.84 -8.92
CA ILE A 393 -10.15 12.08 -8.77
C ILE A 393 -8.98 13.05 -8.90
N PHE A 394 -7.99 12.93 -8.04
CA PHE A 394 -6.82 13.79 -8.06
C PHE A 394 -5.52 13.04 -7.80
N SER A 395 -4.43 13.61 -8.31
CA SER A 395 -3.08 13.31 -7.87
C SER A 395 -2.32 14.61 -7.67
N PHE A 396 -1.87 14.85 -6.45
CA PHE A 396 -1.13 16.04 -6.04
C PHE A 396 0.24 15.61 -5.51
N MET A 397 1.26 15.78 -6.36
CA MET A 397 2.63 15.34 -6.09
C MET A 397 3.53 16.54 -5.84
N ASN A 398 4.31 16.52 -4.76
CA ASN A 398 5.24 17.59 -4.40
C ASN A 398 6.59 16.98 -4.05
N ASN A 399 7.61 17.35 -4.82
CA ASN A 399 8.97 16.86 -4.67
C ASN A 399 9.94 18.02 -4.45
N HIS A 400 11.09 17.71 -3.88
CA HIS A 400 12.25 18.60 -3.69
C HIS A 400 12.01 19.85 -2.82
N PHE A 401 10.97 19.88 -1.98
CA PHE A 401 10.80 20.98 -1.03
C PHE A 401 11.83 20.91 0.11
N ARG A 402 12.19 22.06 0.68
CA ARG A 402 13.16 22.17 1.79
C ARG A 402 12.55 22.62 3.12
N ILE A 403 11.24 22.73 3.16
CA ILE A 403 10.46 23.13 4.34
C ILE A 403 9.90 21.90 5.06
N PRO A 404 9.39 22.03 6.29
CA PRO A 404 8.69 20.94 6.96
C PRO A 404 7.51 20.40 6.15
N SER A 405 7.39 19.07 6.03
CA SER A 405 6.28 18.43 5.30
C SER A 405 4.89 18.82 5.85
N SER A 406 4.79 19.25 7.12
CA SER A 406 3.56 19.78 7.71
C SER A 406 3.01 21.00 6.97
N GLU A 407 3.85 21.90 6.47
CA GLU A 407 3.44 23.10 5.75
C GLU A 407 2.90 22.77 4.35
N VAL A 408 3.58 21.84 3.67
CA VAL A 408 3.13 21.29 2.38
C VAL A 408 1.78 20.60 2.55
N ARG A 409 1.66 19.71 3.55
CA ARG A 409 0.40 19.01 3.88
C ARG A 409 -0.75 19.96 4.10
N LYS A 410 -0.55 21.00 4.90
CA LYS A 410 -1.58 22.01 5.18
C LYS A 410 -2.04 22.69 3.89
N THR A 411 -1.11 23.08 3.03
CA THR A 411 -1.42 23.73 1.75
C THR A 411 -2.22 22.79 0.84
N MET A 412 -1.83 21.52 0.76
CA MET A 412 -2.56 20.50 0.00
C MET A 412 -3.97 20.29 0.53
N TYR A 413 -4.13 20.20 1.85
CA TYR A 413 -5.46 20.07 2.47
C TYR A 413 -6.36 21.25 2.11
N GLU A 414 -5.88 22.48 2.30
CA GLU A 414 -6.64 23.69 2.01
C GLU A 414 -7.07 23.73 0.53
N THR A 415 -6.17 23.34 -0.37
CA THR A 415 -6.43 23.26 -1.81
C THR A 415 -7.55 22.26 -2.11
N LEU A 416 -7.49 21.06 -1.54
CA LEU A 416 -8.49 20.01 -1.76
C LEU A 416 -9.82 20.31 -1.06
N LYS A 417 -9.78 20.94 0.11
CA LYS A 417 -10.97 21.43 0.82
C LYS A 417 -11.66 22.53 0.02
N GLU A 418 -10.92 23.39 -0.67
CA GLU A 418 -11.51 24.39 -1.56
C GLU A 418 -12.22 23.74 -2.74
N LEU A 419 -11.65 22.68 -3.34
CA LEU A 419 -12.34 21.88 -4.36
C LEU A 419 -13.63 21.25 -3.83
N TYR A 420 -13.59 20.69 -2.61
CA TYR A 420 -14.78 20.17 -1.94
C TYR A 420 -15.89 21.22 -1.83
N LEU A 421 -15.54 22.47 -1.49
CA LEU A 421 -16.52 23.54 -1.24
C LEU A 421 -17.06 24.19 -2.52
N THR A 422 -16.27 24.21 -3.60
CA THR A 422 -16.53 25.10 -4.76
C THR A 422 -16.96 24.39 -6.04
N TYR A 423 -16.75 23.08 -6.14
CA TYR A 423 -17.19 22.24 -7.28
C TYR A 423 -18.40 21.41 -6.89
#